data_AF-A0A917DBG9-F1
#
_entry.id   AF-A0A917DBG9-F1
#
_cell.length_a   1.000
_cell.length_b   1.000
_cell.length_c   1.000
_cell.angle_alpha   90.00
_cell.angle_beta   90.00
_cell.angle_gamma   90.00
#
_symmetry.space_group_name_H-M   'P 1'
#
loop_
_entity.id
_entity.type
_entity.pdbx_description
1 polymer ?
#
loop_
_entity_poly.entity_id
_entity_poly.type
_entity_poly.pdbx_seq_one_letter_code
_entity_poly.pdbx_strand_id
1 'polypeptide(L)'
;MISCNKKEESKIIEPEIKEKIIVEFGFTYNDFLVEQDTIRTGDLFGKILEKHHLGEISPFEIVEKVKDSFNLKNIRVGRPITLLKSKTPPHQLQVFVYQQDNINYQVVDLRNGIKTFKDKKPVTIIRRTFASEIIGSLSETLNREGVDPSLAHNLAEVYAYSVDFFKIQKGDKFAVTFYEKFINDTIYAGVEKMEASFFEHKGKQIYAFPFKTDTLAKKVEYYDHEAKALKTMFLKAPLDYFRISSKFSPKRFHPVQMKWKAHKGTDYAAPHGTPIKTTASGVVERTGFTAGNGNYVKVKHNSTYSTQYLHMSKILVRKGQRVNQGEVIGKVGSTGLATGPHVCYRFWKNGEQVDPLSQKLPNTEPMPDKHKPRFMSMMAPMKKELDSVAYVRFRNIRITTNSTSE
;
A
#
# COMPACT_ATOMS: atom_id res chain seq x y z
N MET A 1 -93.14 10.39 -18.54
CA MET A 1 -92.01 11.01 -19.26
C MET A 1 -90.71 10.56 -18.60
N ILE A 2 -89.91 9.76 -19.30
CA ILE A 2 -88.56 9.37 -18.88
C ILE A 2 -87.62 10.05 -19.85
N SER A 3 -86.66 10.84 -19.37
CA SER A 3 -85.44 11.12 -20.15
C SER A 3 -84.25 11.46 -19.25
N CYS A 4 -83.25 10.59 -19.40
CA CYS A 4 -81.85 10.54 -19.02
C CYS A 4 -81.11 11.83 -18.62
N ASN A 5 -80.48 11.79 -17.45
CA ASN A 5 -79.30 12.59 -17.11
C ASN A 5 -78.03 11.78 -17.46
N LYS A 6 -77.26 12.23 -18.46
CA LYS A 6 -75.88 11.75 -18.68
C LYS A 6 -74.94 12.59 -17.80
N LYS A 7 -74.34 11.97 -16.79
CA LYS A 7 -73.13 12.49 -16.12
C LYS A 7 -71.93 12.20 -17.02
N GLU A 8 -71.23 13.24 -17.45
CA GLU A 8 -69.90 13.12 -18.03
C GLU A 8 -68.90 12.84 -16.90
N GLU A 9 -68.29 11.65 -16.92
CA GLU A 9 -67.13 11.33 -16.10
C GLU A 9 -65.89 11.94 -16.73
N SER A 10 -65.36 13.00 -16.09
CA SER A 10 -64.05 13.54 -16.40
C SER A 10 -62.96 12.52 -16.02
N LYS A 11 -62.32 11.90 -17.02
CA LYS A 11 -61.12 11.08 -16.81
C LYS A 11 -59.99 11.96 -16.26
N ILE A 12 -59.62 11.71 -15.01
CA ILE A 12 -58.38 12.22 -14.42
C ILE A 12 -57.23 11.48 -15.10
N ILE A 13 -56.45 12.21 -15.91
CA ILE A 13 -55.20 11.69 -16.48
C ILE A 13 -54.14 11.87 -15.40
N GLU A 14 -53.80 10.79 -14.70
CA GLU A 14 -52.60 10.78 -13.85
C GLU A 14 -51.36 10.98 -14.74
N PRO A 15 -50.47 11.92 -14.41
CA PRO A 15 -49.25 12.13 -15.19
C PRO A 15 -48.38 10.88 -15.11
N GLU A 16 -48.08 10.27 -16.27
CA GLU A 16 -47.09 9.19 -16.38
C GLU A 16 -45.74 9.67 -15.83
N ILE A 17 -45.37 9.16 -14.66
CA ILE A 17 -44.05 9.35 -14.08
C ILE A 17 -43.07 8.57 -14.96
N LYS A 18 -42.39 9.27 -15.87
CA LYS A 18 -41.33 8.66 -16.68
C LYS A 18 -40.25 8.11 -15.75
N GLU A 19 -40.10 6.78 -15.72
CA GLU A 19 -39.08 6.12 -14.93
C GLU A 19 -37.70 6.68 -15.29
N LYS A 20 -36.89 6.96 -14.26
CA LYS A 20 -35.51 7.40 -14.45
C LYS A 20 -34.74 6.30 -15.19
N ILE A 21 -34.11 6.64 -16.30
CA ILE A 21 -33.24 5.73 -17.05
C ILE A 21 -31.95 5.53 -16.24
N ILE A 22 -31.65 4.28 -15.87
CA ILE A 22 -30.46 3.90 -15.12
C ILE A 22 -29.57 3.08 -16.06
N VAL A 23 -28.35 3.56 -16.32
CA VAL A 23 -27.33 2.85 -17.11
C VAL A 23 -26.17 2.50 -16.20
N GLU A 24 -25.87 1.22 -16.04
CA GLU A 24 -24.76 0.74 -15.20
C GLU A 24 -24.15 -0.52 -15.86
N PHE A 25 -22.82 -0.67 -15.76
CA PHE A 25 -22.06 -1.76 -16.40
C PHE A 25 -22.22 -1.88 -17.92
N GLY A 26 -22.65 -0.80 -18.59
CA GLY A 26 -22.95 -0.79 -20.02
C GLY A 26 -24.36 -1.29 -20.38
N PHE A 27 -25.24 -1.47 -19.40
CA PHE A 27 -26.62 -1.94 -19.60
C PHE A 27 -27.62 -0.93 -19.06
N THR A 28 -28.70 -0.69 -19.83
CA THR A 28 -29.86 0.07 -19.37
C THR A 28 -30.71 -0.83 -18.47
N TYR A 29 -30.67 -0.59 -17.16
CA TYR A 29 -31.36 -1.43 -16.17
C TYR A 29 -32.87 -1.49 -16.38
N ASN A 30 -33.47 -0.44 -16.94
CA ASN A 30 -34.89 -0.40 -17.28
C ASN A 30 -35.29 -1.47 -18.32
N ASP A 31 -34.35 -2.12 -19.01
CA ASP A 31 -34.66 -3.21 -19.94
C ASP A 31 -34.77 -4.59 -19.25
N PHE A 32 -34.40 -4.67 -17.96
CA PHE A 32 -34.23 -5.92 -17.24
C PHE A 32 -35.02 -5.94 -15.92
N LEU A 33 -35.27 -7.15 -15.43
CA LEU A 33 -35.48 -7.37 -14.01
C LEU A 33 -34.10 -7.47 -13.35
N VAL A 34 -33.73 -6.46 -12.56
CA VAL A 34 -32.41 -6.37 -11.93
C VAL A 34 -32.45 -7.00 -10.54
N GLU A 35 -31.55 -7.94 -10.30
CA GLU A 35 -31.33 -8.54 -8.98
C GLU A 35 -29.88 -8.33 -8.55
N GLN A 36 -29.69 -7.85 -7.32
CA GLN A 36 -28.38 -7.65 -6.72
C GLN A 36 -28.21 -8.63 -5.56
N ASP A 37 -27.07 -9.29 -5.51
CA ASP A 37 -26.70 -10.19 -4.41
C ASP A 37 -25.19 -10.09 -4.14
N THR A 38 -24.70 -10.88 -3.21
CA THR A 38 -23.29 -10.94 -2.83
C THR A 38 -22.83 -12.38 -2.73
N ILE A 39 -21.57 -12.63 -3.07
CA ILE A 39 -20.97 -13.96 -2.97
C ILE A 39 -20.85 -14.39 -1.51
N ARG A 40 -21.32 -15.60 -1.19
CA ARG A 40 -21.27 -16.20 0.14
C ARG A 40 -20.27 -17.36 0.21
N THR A 41 -19.96 -17.79 1.42
CA THR A 41 -19.09 -18.96 1.64
C THR A 41 -19.67 -20.19 0.98
N GLY A 42 -18.89 -20.85 0.11
CA GLY A 42 -19.30 -22.06 -0.61
C GLY A 42 -19.97 -21.80 -1.96
N ASP A 43 -20.19 -20.54 -2.34
CA ASP A 43 -20.68 -20.21 -3.67
C ASP A 43 -19.61 -20.51 -4.73
N LEU A 44 -20.05 -21.17 -5.79
CA LEU A 44 -19.28 -21.42 -7.01
C LEU A 44 -20.07 -20.85 -8.17
N PHE A 45 -19.40 -20.28 -9.18
CA PHE A 45 -20.07 -19.66 -10.33
C PHE A 45 -21.14 -20.58 -10.95
N GLY A 46 -20.79 -21.84 -11.24
CA GLY A 46 -21.74 -22.81 -11.79
C GLY A 46 -22.96 -23.04 -10.89
N LYS A 47 -22.76 -23.14 -9.57
CA LYS A 47 -23.86 -23.29 -8.60
C LYS A 47 -24.74 -22.06 -8.48
N ILE A 48 -24.19 -20.87 -8.72
CA ILE A 48 -25.00 -19.64 -8.77
C ILE A 48 -25.88 -19.69 -10.02
N LEU A 49 -25.30 -20.06 -11.18
CA LEU A 49 -26.04 -20.19 -12.43
C LEU A 49 -27.19 -21.22 -12.33
N GLU A 50 -26.96 -22.35 -11.66
CA GLU A 50 -27.98 -23.40 -11.43
C GLU A 50 -29.24 -22.90 -10.68
N LYS A 51 -29.13 -21.81 -9.91
CA LYS A 51 -30.27 -21.22 -9.18
C LYS A 51 -31.16 -20.36 -10.07
N HIS A 52 -30.78 -20.12 -11.32
CA HIS A 52 -31.49 -19.22 -12.22
C HIS A 52 -31.92 -19.93 -13.51
N HIS A 53 -32.99 -19.42 -14.13
CA HIS A 53 -33.46 -19.92 -15.40
C HIS A 53 -32.51 -19.46 -16.52
N LEU A 54 -31.82 -20.38 -17.19
CA LEU A 54 -30.84 -20.08 -18.25
C LEU A 54 -31.41 -20.29 -19.66
N GLY A 55 -32.69 -20.68 -19.78
CA GLY A 55 -33.29 -21.13 -21.03
C GLY A 55 -32.68 -22.47 -21.46
N GLU A 56 -32.20 -22.55 -22.69
CA GLU A 56 -31.63 -23.77 -23.27
C GLU A 56 -30.12 -23.96 -22.95
N ILE A 57 -29.47 -22.95 -22.38
CA ILE A 57 -28.03 -22.96 -22.13
C ILE A 57 -27.74 -23.66 -20.79
N SER A 58 -26.87 -24.67 -20.80
CA SER A 58 -26.48 -25.36 -19.56
C SER A 58 -25.46 -24.54 -18.74
N PRO A 59 -25.50 -24.60 -17.39
CA PRO A 59 -24.46 -23.99 -16.54
C PRO A 59 -23.04 -24.49 -16.87
N PHE A 60 -22.91 -25.77 -17.24
CA PHE A 60 -21.63 -26.38 -17.60
C PHE A 60 -21.04 -25.75 -18.86
N GLU A 61 -21.84 -25.54 -19.91
CA GLU A 61 -21.39 -24.90 -21.14
C GLU A 61 -20.90 -23.46 -20.89
N ILE A 62 -21.61 -22.71 -20.06
CA ILE A 62 -21.19 -21.36 -19.66
C ILE A 62 -19.84 -21.43 -18.94
N VAL A 63 -19.74 -22.25 -17.89
CA VAL A 63 -18.51 -22.47 -17.12
C VAL A 63 -17.34 -22.84 -18.03
N GLU A 64 -17.53 -23.75 -18.97
CA GLU A 64 -16.50 -24.22 -19.88
C GLU A 64 -16.02 -23.12 -20.84
N LYS A 65 -16.94 -22.36 -21.43
CA LYS A 65 -16.60 -21.26 -22.36
C LYS A 65 -15.94 -20.08 -21.65
N VAL A 66 -16.26 -19.82 -20.38
CA VAL A 66 -15.73 -18.66 -19.66
C VAL A 66 -14.49 -18.96 -18.83
N LYS A 67 -14.08 -20.22 -18.65
CA LYS A 67 -13.00 -20.61 -17.72
C LYS A 67 -11.66 -19.88 -17.94
N ASP A 68 -11.37 -19.52 -19.19
CA ASP A 68 -10.10 -18.87 -19.57
C ASP A 68 -10.13 -17.35 -19.41
N SER A 69 -11.31 -16.72 -19.54
CA SER A 69 -11.50 -15.27 -19.42
C SER A 69 -11.95 -14.84 -18.02
N PHE A 70 -12.82 -15.63 -17.41
CA PHE A 70 -13.37 -15.49 -16.07
C PHE A 70 -12.74 -16.56 -15.18
N ASN A 71 -11.83 -16.15 -14.29
CA ASN A 71 -11.22 -17.10 -13.37
C ASN A 71 -12.21 -17.48 -12.26
N LEU A 72 -12.91 -18.59 -12.51
CA LEU A 72 -13.95 -19.18 -11.66
C LEU A 72 -13.46 -19.54 -10.25
N LYS A 73 -12.15 -19.62 -10.02
CA LYS A 73 -11.53 -19.91 -8.71
C LYS A 73 -11.28 -18.65 -7.87
N ASN A 74 -11.42 -17.45 -8.46
CA ASN A 74 -11.09 -16.17 -7.82
C ASN A 74 -12.33 -15.34 -7.44
N ILE A 75 -13.51 -15.94 -7.41
CA ILE A 75 -14.68 -15.31 -6.81
C ILE A 75 -14.46 -15.22 -5.30
N ARG A 76 -14.49 -14.00 -4.75
CA ARG A 76 -14.23 -13.73 -3.34
C ARG A 76 -15.53 -13.51 -2.60
N VAL A 77 -15.64 -14.11 -1.43
CA VAL A 77 -16.77 -13.89 -0.50
C VAL A 77 -16.92 -12.39 -0.20
N GLY A 78 -18.16 -11.93 -0.16
CA GLY A 78 -18.54 -10.53 0.09
C GLY A 78 -18.49 -9.62 -1.14
N ARG A 79 -18.11 -10.12 -2.32
CA ARG A 79 -18.11 -9.32 -3.55
C ARG A 79 -19.52 -9.23 -4.15
N PRO A 80 -19.96 -8.04 -4.61
CA PRO A 80 -21.27 -7.88 -5.24
C PRO A 80 -21.38 -8.59 -6.58
N ILE A 81 -22.58 -9.11 -6.84
CA ILE A 81 -23.01 -9.57 -8.17
C ILE A 81 -24.29 -8.86 -8.58
N THR A 82 -24.46 -8.69 -9.88
CA THR A 82 -25.69 -8.16 -10.47
C THR A 82 -26.16 -9.10 -11.57
N LEU A 83 -27.42 -9.50 -11.47
CA LEU A 83 -28.10 -10.41 -12.37
C LEU A 83 -29.14 -9.61 -13.13
N LEU A 84 -29.00 -9.55 -14.45
CA LEU A 84 -29.99 -8.92 -15.32
C LEU A 84 -30.81 -10.02 -15.97
N LYS A 85 -32.10 -10.08 -15.63
CA LYS A 85 -33.05 -11.11 -16.10
C LYS A 85 -34.07 -10.52 -17.07
N SER A 86 -34.69 -11.36 -17.90
CA SER A 86 -35.80 -10.94 -18.75
C SER A 86 -36.98 -10.42 -17.91
N LYS A 87 -37.64 -9.35 -18.37
CA LYS A 87 -38.83 -8.81 -17.69
C LYS A 87 -40.03 -9.75 -17.74
N THR A 88 -40.10 -10.61 -18.76
CA THR A 88 -41.17 -11.60 -18.91
C THR A 88 -40.81 -12.89 -18.17
N PRO A 89 -41.78 -13.50 -17.44
CA PRO A 89 -41.64 -14.84 -16.91
C PRO A 89 -41.27 -15.83 -18.03
N PRO A 90 -40.38 -16.81 -17.79
CA PRO A 90 -39.85 -17.25 -16.48
C PRO A 90 -38.61 -16.47 -15.96
N HIS A 91 -38.36 -15.24 -16.44
CA HIS A 91 -37.24 -14.38 -15.99
C HIS A 91 -35.86 -15.02 -16.25
N GLN A 92 -35.58 -15.33 -17.51
CA GLN A 92 -34.31 -15.89 -17.94
C GLN A 92 -33.15 -14.96 -17.58
N LEU A 93 -32.07 -15.49 -16.99
CA LEU A 93 -30.84 -14.77 -16.76
C LEU A 93 -30.17 -14.44 -18.10
N GLN A 94 -30.00 -13.15 -18.36
CA GLN A 94 -29.44 -12.63 -19.60
C GLN A 94 -28.02 -12.09 -19.41
N VAL A 95 -27.72 -11.50 -18.25
CA VAL A 95 -26.38 -10.98 -17.95
C VAL A 95 -26.02 -11.24 -16.50
N PHE A 96 -24.80 -11.72 -16.28
CA PHE A 96 -24.19 -11.84 -14.97
C PHE A 96 -23.01 -10.88 -14.86
N VAL A 97 -23.02 -10.01 -13.85
CA VAL A 97 -21.94 -9.07 -13.55
C VAL A 97 -21.33 -9.41 -12.21
N TYR A 98 -20.01 -9.56 -12.16
CA TYR A 98 -19.24 -9.76 -10.92
C TYR A 98 -18.29 -8.58 -10.70
N GLN A 99 -18.41 -7.93 -9.55
CA GLN A 99 -17.60 -6.78 -9.19
C GLN A 99 -16.36 -7.24 -8.39
N GLN A 100 -15.20 -7.21 -9.04
CA GLN A 100 -13.93 -7.67 -8.46
C GLN A 100 -13.43 -6.73 -7.36
N ASP A 101 -13.66 -5.44 -7.55
CA ASP A 101 -13.51 -4.36 -6.59
C ASP A 101 -14.49 -3.23 -6.92
N ASN A 102 -14.33 -2.05 -6.32
CA ASN A 102 -15.26 -0.94 -6.51
C ASN A 102 -15.22 -0.35 -7.94
N ILE A 103 -14.14 -0.61 -8.69
CA ILE A 103 -13.90 -0.07 -10.04
C ILE A 103 -14.04 -1.19 -11.08
N ASN A 104 -13.37 -2.32 -10.86
CA ASN A 104 -13.23 -3.38 -11.86
C ASN A 104 -14.40 -4.37 -11.76
N TYR A 105 -15.02 -4.66 -12.90
CA TYR A 105 -16.07 -5.66 -13.00
C TYR A 105 -15.86 -6.57 -14.21
N GLN A 106 -16.53 -7.72 -14.16
CA GLN A 106 -16.50 -8.69 -15.23
C GLN A 106 -17.92 -9.10 -15.58
N VAL A 107 -18.21 -9.23 -16.87
CA VAL A 107 -19.53 -9.50 -17.40
C VAL A 107 -19.52 -10.83 -18.15
N VAL A 108 -20.59 -11.59 -17.96
CA VAL A 108 -20.99 -12.73 -18.79
C VAL A 108 -22.35 -12.37 -19.40
N ASP A 109 -22.38 -12.12 -20.71
CA ASP A 109 -23.61 -11.80 -21.46
C ASP A 109 -24.06 -13.06 -22.19
N LEU A 110 -25.32 -13.46 -21.97
CA LEU A 110 -25.95 -14.68 -22.47
C LEU A 110 -27.02 -14.39 -23.53
N ARG A 111 -27.29 -13.13 -23.86
CA ARG A 111 -28.41 -12.75 -24.77
C ARG A 111 -28.23 -13.23 -26.20
N ASN A 112 -27.00 -13.24 -26.69
CA ASN A 112 -26.64 -13.55 -28.08
C ASN A 112 -25.44 -14.51 -28.10
N GLY A 113 -25.62 -15.67 -27.46
CA GLY A 113 -24.53 -16.60 -27.14
C GLY A 113 -23.74 -16.18 -25.90
N ILE A 114 -22.76 -16.99 -25.50
CA ILE A 114 -21.95 -16.77 -24.30
C ILE A 114 -20.76 -15.86 -24.64
N LYS A 115 -20.82 -14.61 -24.19
CA LYS A 115 -19.75 -13.62 -24.34
C LYS A 115 -19.25 -13.16 -22.99
N THR A 116 -17.96 -12.85 -22.92
CA THR A 116 -17.35 -12.33 -21.68
C THR A 116 -16.45 -11.15 -21.96
N PHE A 117 -16.46 -10.18 -21.05
CA PHE A 117 -15.53 -9.06 -21.09
C PHE A 117 -15.27 -8.55 -19.67
N LYS A 118 -14.14 -7.86 -19.52
CA LYS A 118 -13.78 -7.15 -18.30
C LYS A 118 -13.82 -5.67 -18.63
N ASP A 119 -14.33 -4.90 -17.70
CA ASP A 119 -14.41 -3.46 -17.87
C ASP A 119 -14.33 -2.76 -16.50
N LYS A 120 -14.26 -1.44 -16.52
CA LYS A 120 -14.10 -0.61 -15.34
C LYS A 120 -15.19 0.44 -15.30
N LYS A 121 -15.68 0.74 -14.11
CA LYS A 121 -16.51 1.92 -13.93
C LYS A 121 -15.72 3.15 -14.39
N PRO A 122 -16.37 4.17 -14.97
CA PRO A 122 -15.73 5.44 -15.26
C PRO A 122 -15.01 5.97 -14.02
N VAL A 123 -13.71 6.24 -14.15
CA VAL A 123 -12.88 6.77 -13.08
C VAL A 123 -12.27 8.09 -13.53
N THR A 124 -12.48 9.10 -12.71
CA THR A 124 -11.81 10.40 -12.84
C THR A 124 -10.70 10.50 -11.83
N ILE A 125 -9.53 10.93 -12.30
CA ILE A 125 -8.34 11.11 -11.47
C ILE A 125 -8.15 12.60 -11.24
N ILE A 126 -8.17 13.02 -9.98
CA ILE A 126 -7.99 14.41 -9.59
C ILE A 126 -6.63 14.54 -8.90
N ARG A 127 -5.88 15.56 -9.28
CA ARG A 127 -4.62 15.94 -8.63
C ARG A 127 -4.92 16.93 -7.52
N ARG A 128 -4.46 16.65 -6.31
CA ARG A 128 -4.68 17.49 -5.13
C ARG A 128 -3.35 17.77 -4.42
N THR A 129 -3.17 19.02 -3.99
CA THR A 129 -2.05 19.45 -3.16
C THR A 129 -2.58 20.15 -1.92
N PHE A 130 -2.10 19.76 -0.74
CA PHE A 130 -2.42 20.45 0.51
C PHE A 130 -1.24 20.39 1.49
N ALA A 131 -1.29 21.23 2.52
CA ALA A 131 -0.36 21.22 3.64
C ALA A 131 -1.13 21.17 4.96
N SER A 132 -0.57 20.50 5.96
CA SER A 132 -1.20 20.38 7.27
C SER A 132 -0.16 20.19 8.38
N GLU A 133 -0.58 20.47 9.60
CA GLU A 133 0.17 20.21 10.83
C GLU A 133 -0.39 18.93 11.46
N ILE A 134 0.49 18.08 11.98
CA ILE A 134 0.08 16.84 12.61
C ILE A 134 -0.72 17.14 13.88
N ILE A 135 -1.95 16.62 13.91
CA ILE A 135 -2.84 16.60 15.06
C ILE A 135 -3.07 15.13 15.41
N GLY A 136 -2.51 14.69 16.54
CA GLY A 136 -2.57 13.28 16.93
C GLY A 136 -1.67 12.42 16.05
N SER A 137 -2.26 11.54 15.25
CA SER A 137 -1.54 10.69 14.28
C SER A 137 -1.59 11.25 12.86
N LEU A 138 -0.68 10.81 11.99
CA LEU A 138 -0.70 11.19 10.58
C LEU A 138 -2.00 10.75 9.88
N SER A 139 -2.44 9.52 10.12
CA SER A 139 -3.71 9.00 9.58
C SER A 139 -4.92 9.80 10.04
N GLU A 140 -4.95 10.22 11.30
CA GLU A 140 -6.02 11.08 11.83
C GLU A 140 -5.99 12.47 11.17
N THR A 141 -4.80 13.05 11.02
CA THR A 141 -4.62 14.35 10.36
C THR A 141 -5.11 14.31 8.92
N LEU A 142 -4.77 13.26 8.16
CA LEU A 142 -5.25 13.06 6.79
C LEU A 142 -6.77 12.95 6.72
N ASN A 143 -7.37 12.16 7.62
CA ASN A 143 -8.82 11.98 7.64
C ASN A 143 -9.55 13.31 7.89
N ARG A 144 -9.02 14.16 8.78
CA ARG A 144 -9.56 15.51 9.04
C ARG A 144 -9.46 16.45 7.84
N GLU A 145 -8.43 16.28 7.02
CA GLU A 145 -8.26 17.02 5.76
C GLU A 145 -9.11 16.40 4.61
N GLY A 146 -9.95 15.41 4.90
CA GLY A 146 -10.77 14.72 3.89
C GLY A 146 -9.92 13.93 2.90
N VAL A 147 -8.84 13.31 3.38
CA VAL A 147 -7.92 12.48 2.60
C VAL A 147 -7.88 11.08 3.20
N ASP A 148 -7.85 10.06 2.34
CA ASP A 148 -7.80 8.67 2.76
C ASP A 148 -6.57 8.39 3.66
N PRO A 149 -6.76 7.76 4.83
CA PRO A 149 -5.67 7.40 5.75
C PRO A 149 -4.58 6.51 5.14
N SER A 150 -4.85 5.80 4.05
CA SER A 150 -3.87 4.98 3.33
C SER A 150 -2.68 5.80 2.81
N LEU A 151 -2.86 7.10 2.52
CA LEU A 151 -1.74 7.97 2.13
C LEU A 151 -0.68 8.10 3.24
N ALA A 152 -1.05 7.89 4.52
CA ALA A 152 -0.09 7.85 5.62
C ALA A 152 0.93 6.73 5.44
N HIS A 153 0.51 5.58 4.89
CA HIS A 153 1.40 4.46 4.62
C HIS A 153 2.43 4.84 3.54
N ASN A 154 1.99 5.48 2.46
CA ASN A 154 2.87 5.93 1.38
C ASN A 154 3.89 6.96 1.89
N LEU A 155 3.45 7.94 2.69
CA LEU A 155 4.34 8.91 3.32
C LEU A 155 5.34 8.21 4.26
N ALA A 156 4.86 7.31 5.12
CA ALA A 156 5.72 6.57 6.03
C ALA A 156 6.76 5.71 5.29
N GLU A 157 6.40 5.08 4.18
CA GLU A 157 7.31 4.29 3.36
C GLU A 157 8.41 5.17 2.73
N VAL A 158 8.04 6.30 2.14
CA VAL A 158 8.97 7.23 1.47
C VAL A 158 9.98 7.81 2.45
N TYR A 159 9.52 8.15 3.66
CA TYR A 159 10.35 8.78 4.68
C TYR A 159 10.88 7.81 5.74
N ALA A 160 10.63 6.50 5.65
CA ALA A 160 10.98 5.50 6.66
C ALA A 160 12.44 5.60 7.14
N TYR A 161 13.32 6.03 6.23
CA TYR A 161 14.75 6.16 6.42
C TYR A 161 15.17 7.49 7.05
N SER A 162 14.48 8.58 6.70
CA SER A 162 14.85 9.94 7.09
C SER A 162 14.08 10.44 8.33
N VAL A 163 12.87 9.94 8.56
CA VAL A 163 11.99 10.28 9.69
C VAL A 163 11.61 9.01 10.43
N ASP A 164 11.52 9.08 11.76
CA ASP A 164 11.01 7.99 12.59
C ASP A 164 9.52 8.26 12.88
N PHE A 165 8.62 7.63 12.12
CA PHE A 165 7.17 7.87 12.22
C PHE A 165 6.57 7.45 13.56
N PHE A 166 7.29 6.67 14.37
CA PHE A 166 6.88 6.39 15.75
C PHE A 166 7.20 7.54 16.71
N LYS A 167 7.98 8.53 16.28
CA LYS A 167 8.41 9.69 17.07
C LYS A 167 7.92 11.02 16.53
N ILE A 168 7.08 11.01 15.49
CA ILE A 168 6.42 12.23 15.04
C ILE A 168 5.55 12.76 16.17
N GLN A 169 5.44 14.07 16.23
CA GLN A 169 4.77 14.76 17.32
C GLN A 169 3.75 15.75 16.76
N LYS A 170 2.78 16.12 17.60
CA LYS A 170 1.91 17.25 17.32
C LYS A 170 2.78 18.48 17.03
N GLY A 171 2.49 19.20 15.95
CA GLY A 171 3.31 20.33 15.51
C GLY A 171 4.25 20.05 14.33
N ASP A 172 4.56 18.79 14.05
CA ASP A 172 5.26 18.44 12.81
C ASP A 172 4.40 18.82 11.60
N LYS A 173 5.02 19.30 10.53
CA LYS A 173 4.29 19.83 9.36
C LYS A 173 4.58 18.98 8.13
N PHE A 174 3.63 18.92 7.22
CA PHE A 174 3.86 18.29 5.92
C PHE A 174 3.06 18.99 4.83
N ALA A 175 3.52 18.82 3.60
CA ALA A 175 2.71 19.06 2.41
C ALA A 175 2.85 17.88 1.47
N VAL A 176 1.78 17.59 0.74
CA VAL A 176 1.74 16.46 -0.18
C VAL A 176 0.91 16.81 -1.41
N THR A 177 1.43 16.43 -2.56
CA THR A 177 0.73 16.38 -3.83
C THR A 177 0.49 14.92 -4.19
N PHE A 178 -0.75 14.57 -4.50
CA PHE A 178 -1.15 13.21 -4.82
C PHE A 178 -2.32 13.21 -5.80
N TYR A 179 -2.59 12.03 -6.35
CA TYR A 179 -3.70 11.76 -7.24
C TYR A 179 -4.69 10.85 -6.50
N GLU A 180 -5.97 11.20 -6.59
CA GLU A 180 -7.09 10.46 -6.02
C GLU A 180 -8.10 10.11 -7.10
N LYS A 181 -8.83 9.02 -6.89
CA LYS A 181 -9.82 8.50 -7.85
C LYS A 181 -11.23 8.76 -7.38
N PHE A 182 -12.10 9.05 -8.33
CA PHE A 182 -13.55 9.09 -8.14
C PHE A 182 -14.22 8.21 -9.19
N ILE A 183 -15.09 7.30 -8.74
CA ILE A 183 -15.97 6.51 -9.60
C ILE A 183 -17.17 7.38 -9.95
N ASN A 184 -17.53 7.42 -11.24
CA ASN A 184 -18.65 8.21 -11.76
C ASN A 184 -18.60 9.68 -11.27
N ASP A 185 -17.39 10.24 -11.21
CA ASP A 185 -17.08 11.62 -10.78
C ASP A 185 -17.45 12.01 -9.35
N THR A 186 -18.06 11.11 -8.58
CA THR A 186 -18.70 11.45 -7.28
C THR A 186 -18.26 10.54 -6.15
N ILE A 187 -18.06 9.24 -6.40
CA ILE A 187 -17.76 8.27 -5.34
C ILE A 187 -16.25 8.17 -5.16
N TYR A 188 -15.73 8.62 -4.03
CA TYR A 188 -14.30 8.51 -3.72
C TYR A 188 -13.83 7.05 -3.75
N ALA A 189 -12.75 6.80 -4.48
CA ALA A 189 -12.20 5.47 -4.75
C ALA A 189 -10.73 5.32 -4.32
N GLY A 190 -10.29 6.16 -3.40
CA GLY A 190 -8.97 6.08 -2.77
C GLY A 190 -7.88 6.88 -3.46
N VAL A 191 -6.70 6.89 -2.84
CA VAL A 191 -5.48 7.43 -3.42
C VAL A 191 -4.97 6.52 -4.54
N GLU A 192 -4.68 7.11 -5.70
CA GLU A 192 -4.02 6.44 -6.81
C GLU A 192 -2.51 6.43 -6.63
N LYS A 193 -1.92 7.61 -6.40
CA LYS A 193 -0.46 7.78 -6.37
C LYS A 193 -0.05 9.05 -5.65
N MET A 194 1.03 8.98 -4.88
CA MET A 194 1.72 10.17 -4.37
C MET A 194 2.68 10.73 -5.42
N GLU A 195 2.63 12.03 -5.67
CA GLU A 195 3.50 12.71 -6.62
C GLU A 195 4.72 13.32 -5.95
N ALA A 196 4.53 14.09 -4.88
CA ALA A 196 5.63 14.75 -4.18
C ALA A 196 5.19 15.10 -2.76
N SER A 197 6.15 15.26 -1.86
CA SER A 197 5.85 15.71 -0.50
C SER A 197 7.04 16.42 0.13
N PHE A 198 6.79 17.17 1.20
CA PHE A 198 7.79 17.42 2.21
C PHE A 198 7.24 17.06 3.60
N PHE A 199 8.15 16.74 4.51
CA PHE A 199 7.86 16.54 5.92
C PHE A 199 8.85 17.34 6.76
N GLU A 200 8.35 18.09 7.74
CA GLU A 200 9.13 18.87 8.69
C GLU A 200 9.02 18.22 10.07
N HIS A 201 10.14 17.70 10.57
CA HIS A 201 10.24 17.10 11.89
C HIS A 201 11.38 17.77 12.66
N LYS A 202 11.10 18.28 13.86
CA LYS A 202 12.09 18.99 14.71
C LYS A 202 12.79 20.15 13.97
N GLY A 203 12.02 20.92 13.20
CA GLY A 203 12.51 22.06 12.43
C GLY A 203 13.34 21.70 11.19
N LYS A 204 13.50 20.41 10.89
CA LYS A 204 14.18 19.96 9.67
C LYS A 204 13.16 19.56 8.61
N GLN A 205 13.14 20.31 7.51
CA GLN A 205 12.30 20.02 6.35
C GLN A 205 13.00 19.02 5.42
N ILE A 206 12.29 17.97 5.02
CA ILE A 206 12.79 16.89 4.17
C ILE A 206 11.82 16.71 3.01
N TYR A 207 12.30 17.01 1.80
CA TYR A 207 11.51 16.86 0.57
C TYR A 207 11.66 15.46 0.00
N ALA A 208 10.62 14.98 -0.70
CA ALA A 208 10.61 13.71 -1.40
C ALA A 208 10.02 13.89 -2.81
N PHE A 209 10.87 13.64 -3.81
CA PHE A 209 10.50 13.68 -5.21
C PHE A 209 10.81 12.34 -5.88
N PRO A 210 9.82 11.68 -6.50
CA PRO A 210 10.02 10.41 -7.19
C PRO A 210 10.78 10.63 -8.50
N PHE A 211 11.81 9.85 -8.73
CA PHE A 211 12.57 9.86 -9.96
C PHE A 211 12.89 8.44 -10.41
N LYS A 212 12.75 8.20 -11.70
CA LYS A 212 13.24 6.99 -12.35
C LYS A 212 14.53 7.36 -13.07
N THR A 213 15.62 6.62 -12.84
CA THR A 213 16.91 6.86 -13.52
C THR A 213 16.82 6.54 -15.01
N ASP A 214 16.04 5.52 -15.36
CA ASP A 214 15.66 5.16 -16.74
C ASP A 214 14.13 5.10 -16.86
N THR A 215 13.58 5.50 -18.00
CA THR A 215 12.18 5.29 -18.38
C THR A 215 11.75 3.82 -18.27
N LEU A 216 12.66 2.87 -18.52
CA LEU A 216 12.43 1.44 -18.39
C LEU A 216 12.70 0.89 -16.98
N ALA A 217 13.21 1.72 -16.06
CA ALA A 217 13.46 1.29 -14.70
C ALA A 217 12.13 0.91 -14.03
N LYS A 218 12.06 -0.34 -13.55
CA LYS A 218 10.90 -0.85 -12.81
C LYS A 218 10.73 -0.17 -11.44
N LYS A 219 11.77 0.49 -10.93
CA LYS A 219 11.81 1.06 -9.59
C LYS A 219 11.85 2.58 -9.64
N VAL A 220 10.93 3.21 -8.89
CA VAL A 220 10.96 4.63 -8.58
C VAL A 220 11.76 4.81 -7.29
N GLU A 221 12.70 5.75 -7.28
CA GLU A 221 13.43 6.15 -6.08
C GLU A 221 13.06 7.57 -5.69
N TYR A 222 13.16 7.90 -4.40
CA TYR A 222 12.85 9.24 -3.91
C TYR A 222 14.12 9.99 -3.54
N TYR A 223 14.20 11.23 -3.98
CA TYR A 223 15.32 12.14 -3.74
C TYR A 223 14.81 13.44 -3.11
N ASP A 224 15.67 14.09 -2.34
CA ASP A 224 15.40 15.43 -1.83
C ASP A 224 15.69 16.51 -2.87
N HIS A 225 15.49 17.77 -2.47
CA HIS A 225 15.71 18.94 -3.33
C HIS A 225 17.18 19.17 -3.72
N GLU A 226 18.13 18.47 -3.08
CA GLU A 226 19.56 18.51 -3.42
C GLU A 226 19.99 17.29 -4.25
N ALA A 227 19.03 16.50 -4.74
CA ALA A 227 19.24 15.24 -5.46
C ALA A 227 19.95 14.14 -4.63
N LYS A 228 19.84 14.21 -3.29
CA LYS A 228 20.32 13.16 -2.39
C LYS A 228 19.20 12.13 -2.22
N ALA A 229 19.54 10.85 -2.31
CA ALA A 229 18.57 9.79 -2.10
C ALA A 229 18.02 9.81 -0.67
N LEU A 230 16.70 9.71 -0.52
CA LEU A 230 16.07 9.61 0.81
C LEU A 230 16.33 8.25 1.46
N LYS A 231 16.52 7.21 0.64
CA LYS A 231 16.86 5.87 1.12
C LYS A 231 18.27 5.88 1.71
N THR A 232 18.40 5.50 2.98
CA THR A 232 19.70 5.31 3.62
C THR A 232 20.37 4.04 3.13
N MET A 233 21.70 4.02 3.12
CA MET A 233 22.46 2.82 2.72
C MET A 233 22.07 1.59 3.56
N PHE A 234 21.62 1.80 4.81
CA PHE A 234 21.18 0.77 5.74
C PHE A 234 19.73 0.97 6.22
N LEU A 235 18.98 -0.12 6.39
CA LEU A 235 17.76 -0.17 7.20
C LEU A 235 18.13 0.09 8.66
N LYS A 236 17.22 0.71 9.42
CA LYS A 236 17.41 0.94 10.86
C LYS A 236 17.49 -0.35 11.67
N ALA A 237 16.83 -1.41 11.22
CA ALA A 237 16.78 -2.71 11.89
C ALA A 237 16.61 -3.86 10.88
N PRO A 238 16.99 -5.10 11.25
CA PRO A 238 16.85 -6.27 10.39
C PRO A 238 15.45 -6.95 10.45
N LEU A 239 14.50 -6.38 11.19
CA LEU A 239 13.13 -6.89 11.41
C LEU A 239 12.11 -5.75 11.28
N ASP A 240 10.87 -6.06 10.88
CA ASP A 240 9.79 -5.06 10.78
C ASP A 240 9.13 -4.78 12.15
N TYR A 241 8.92 -5.83 12.95
CA TYR A 241 8.30 -5.76 14.27
C TYR A 241 9.21 -6.42 15.30
N PHE A 242 9.68 -5.67 16.28
CA PHE A 242 10.66 -6.15 17.25
C PHE A 242 10.67 -5.30 18.52
N ARG A 243 11.30 -5.84 19.56
CA ARG A 243 11.79 -5.07 20.71
C ARG A 243 13.30 -5.25 20.83
N ILE A 244 14.02 -4.16 21.08
CA ILE A 244 15.44 -4.25 21.42
C ILE A 244 15.54 -4.83 22.84
N SER A 245 16.00 -6.06 22.97
CA SER A 245 16.20 -6.72 24.27
C SER A 245 17.55 -6.37 24.87
N SER A 246 18.56 -6.11 24.03
CA SER A 246 19.84 -5.57 24.46
C SER A 246 20.50 -4.75 23.36
N LYS A 247 21.08 -3.61 23.74
CA LYS A 247 21.92 -2.79 22.85
C LYS A 247 23.36 -3.29 22.81
N PHE A 248 24.13 -2.77 21.84
CA PHE A 248 25.58 -2.87 21.84
C PHE A 248 26.13 -2.24 23.11
N SER A 249 27.08 -2.92 23.76
CA SER A 249 27.77 -2.35 24.92
C SER A 249 29.19 -2.91 25.02
N PRO A 250 30.21 -2.05 25.19
CA PRO A 250 31.58 -2.51 25.43
C PRO A 250 31.73 -3.25 26.78
N LYS A 251 30.79 -3.07 27.73
CA LYS A 251 30.80 -3.74 29.03
C LYS A 251 29.37 -4.05 29.49
N ARG A 252 28.94 -5.31 29.39
CA ARG A 252 27.63 -5.81 29.85
C ARG A 252 27.83 -7.05 30.70
N PHE A 253 27.01 -7.24 31.74
CA PHE A 253 26.92 -8.54 32.40
C PHE A 253 26.28 -9.57 31.45
N HIS A 254 26.91 -10.73 31.28
CA HIS A 254 26.45 -11.80 30.40
C HIS A 254 25.62 -12.82 31.22
N PRO A 255 24.29 -12.89 31.07
CA PRO A 255 23.43 -13.68 31.97
C PRO A 255 23.73 -15.18 31.93
N VAL A 256 24.09 -15.74 30.76
CA VAL A 256 24.42 -17.18 30.62
C VAL A 256 25.81 -17.54 31.16
N GLN A 257 26.78 -16.63 31.05
CA GLN A 257 28.18 -16.90 31.41
C GLN A 257 28.54 -16.30 32.78
N MET A 258 27.64 -15.52 33.37
CA MET A 258 27.77 -14.81 34.65
C MET A 258 29.05 -13.96 34.77
N LYS A 259 29.48 -13.33 33.66
CA LYS A 259 30.69 -12.48 33.60
C LYS A 259 30.43 -11.18 32.85
N TRP A 260 31.19 -10.13 33.18
CA TRP A 260 31.20 -8.89 32.41
C TRP A 260 31.91 -9.10 31.08
N LYS A 261 31.20 -8.90 29.97
CA LYS A 261 31.67 -9.12 28.61
C LYS A 261 31.09 -8.07 27.67
N ALA A 262 31.86 -7.70 26.65
CA ALA A 262 31.34 -6.84 25.58
C ALA A 262 30.21 -7.56 24.84
N HIS A 263 29.05 -6.91 24.73
CA HIS A 263 28.01 -7.31 23.80
C HIS A 263 28.22 -6.56 22.48
N LYS A 264 28.89 -7.24 21.54
CA LYS A 264 29.32 -6.63 20.26
C LYS A 264 28.24 -6.67 19.17
N GLY A 265 26.98 -6.53 19.57
CA GLY A 265 25.81 -6.58 18.69
C GLY A 265 24.61 -5.90 19.35
N THR A 266 23.51 -5.84 18.62
CA THR A 266 22.20 -5.43 19.15
C THR A 266 21.24 -6.61 19.00
N ASP A 267 20.59 -6.98 20.10
CA ASP A 267 19.66 -8.10 20.15
C ASP A 267 18.24 -7.59 19.90
N TYR A 268 17.65 -8.07 18.81
CA TYR A 268 16.27 -7.79 18.44
C TYR A 268 15.42 -9.02 18.74
N ALA A 269 14.64 -8.96 19.82
CA ALA A 269 13.74 -10.03 20.21
C ALA A 269 12.50 -10.03 19.32
N ALA A 270 12.17 -11.20 18.79
CA ALA A 270 10.99 -11.46 17.96
C ALA A 270 10.65 -12.96 18.00
N PRO A 271 9.40 -13.34 17.70
CA PRO A 271 8.98 -14.75 17.70
C PRO A 271 9.85 -15.63 16.79
N HIS A 272 10.00 -16.90 17.16
CA HIS A 272 10.69 -17.89 16.34
C HIS A 272 10.08 -17.96 14.94
N GLY A 273 10.92 -17.97 13.90
CA GLY A 273 10.48 -18.01 12.50
C GLY A 273 10.27 -16.64 11.85
N THR A 274 10.30 -15.54 12.62
CA THR A 274 10.17 -14.18 12.07
C THR A 274 11.21 -13.93 10.96
N PRO A 275 10.82 -13.39 9.78
CA PRO A 275 11.75 -13.13 8.69
C PRO A 275 12.84 -12.12 9.08
N ILE A 276 14.12 -12.48 8.86
CA ILE A 276 15.27 -11.60 9.04
C ILE A 276 15.65 -11.02 7.68
N LYS A 277 15.73 -9.68 7.59
CA LYS A 277 16.11 -8.95 6.39
C LYS A 277 17.56 -8.47 6.45
N THR A 278 18.26 -8.45 5.32
CA THR A 278 19.56 -7.76 5.24
C THR A 278 19.34 -6.25 5.31
N THR A 279 20.09 -5.55 6.18
CA THR A 279 19.96 -4.11 6.35
C THR A 279 20.52 -3.31 5.19
N ALA A 280 21.35 -3.88 4.32
CA ALA A 280 21.86 -3.21 3.13
C ALA A 280 22.08 -4.19 1.99
N SER A 281 22.10 -3.69 0.75
CA SER A 281 22.46 -4.49 -0.42
C SER A 281 23.92 -4.92 -0.32
N GLY A 282 24.25 -6.08 -0.85
CA GLY A 282 25.61 -6.60 -0.80
C GLY A 282 25.74 -8.02 -1.32
N VAL A 283 26.85 -8.65 -0.97
CA VAL A 283 27.14 -10.05 -1.29
C VAL A 283 27.25 -10.83 0.01
N VAL A 284 26.60 -11.99 0.06
CA VAL A 284 26.71 -12.90 1.19
C VAL A 284 28.15 -13.43 1.26
N GLU A 285 28.93 -12.91 2.20
CA GLU A 285 30.34 -13.26 2.39
C GLU A 285 30.47 -14.64 3.04
N ARG A 286 29.58 -14.96 3.98
CA ARG A 286 29.59 -16.22 4.71
C ARG A 286 28.20 -16.65 5.18
N THR A 287 27.96 -17.95 5.14
CA THR A 287 26.85 -18.63 5.80
C THR A 287 27.44 -19.80 6.59
N GLY A 288 26.88 -20.14 7.74
CA GLY A 288 27.31 -21.33 8.45
C GLY A 288 26.81 -21.40 9.89
N PHE A 289 27.39 -22.31 10.65
CA PHE A 289 27.07 -22.55 12.04
C PHE A 289 28.33 -22.47 12.92
N THR A 290 28.23 -21.87 14.10
CA THR A 290 29.23 -22.04 15.18
C THR A 290 28.52 -22.16 16.53
N ALA A 291 29.18 -22.75 17.53
CA ALA A 291 28.62 -22.87 18.88
C ALA A 291 28.20 -21.50 19.47
N GLY A 292 28.99 -20.45 19.24
CA GLY A 292 28.68 -19.11 19.74
C GLY A 292 27.59 -18.39 18.94
N ASN A 293 27.62 -18.47 17.61
CA ASN A 293 26.73 -17.68 16.75
C ASN A 293 25.43 -18.40 16.41
N GLY A 294 25.37 -19.72 16.58
CA GLY A 294 24.34 -20.54 15.95
C GLY A 294 24.46 -20.50 14.43
N ASN A 295 23.32 -20.68 13.75
CA ASN A 295 23.22 -20.42 12.32
C ASN A 295 23.34 -18.90 12.08
N TYR A 296 24.23 -18.51 11.18
CA TYR A 296 24.46 -17.11 10.89
C TYR A 296 24.74 -16.84 9.42
N VAL A 297 24.48 -15.59 9.04
CA VAL A 297 24.81 -15.02 7.73
C VAL A 297 25.67 -13.78 7.96
N LYS A 298 26.72 -13.59 7.16
CA LYS A 298 27.50 -12.35 7.07
C LYS A 298 27.39 -11.80 5.66
N VAL A 299 27.01 -10.53 5.54
CA VAL A 299 26.84 -9.82 4.26
C VAL A 299 27.89 -8.72 4.18
N LYS A 300 28.69 -8.72 3.12
CA LYS A 300 29.63 -7.63 2.79
C LYS A 300 28.90 -6.64 1.89
N HIS A 301 28.88 -5.37 2.28
CA HIS A 301 28.18 -4.32 1.54
C HIS A 301 29.13 -3.57 0.61
N ASN A 302 30.30 -3.18 1.14
CA ASN A 302 31.38 -2.56 0.36
C ASN A 302 32.74 -2.79 1.07
N SER A 303 33.77 -2.01 0.75
CA SER A 303 35.08 -2.06 1.40
C SER A 303 35.04 -1.65 2.87
N THR A 304 34.10 -0.78 3.26
CA THR A 304 33.97 -0.22 4.61
C THR A 304 33.05 -1.05 5.50
N TYR A 305 31.92 -1.53 4.99
CA TYR A 305 30.82 -2.04 5.82
C TYR A 305 30.49 -3.52 5.56
N SER A 306 30.23 -4.23 6.65
CA SER A 306 29.58 -5.56 6.62
C SER A 306 28.64 -5.75 7.79
N THR A 307 27.68 -6.66 7.67
CA THR A 307 26.71 -6.98 8.73
C THR A 307 26.64 -8.47 8.96
N GLN A 308 26.33 -8.86 10.19
CA GLN A 308 26.22 -10.26 10.59
C GLN A 308 24.94 -10.49 11.39
N TYR A 309 24.27 -11.60 11.11
CA TYR A 309 22.95 -11.94 11.63
C TYR A 309 23.03 -13.34 12.22
N LEU A 310 22.82 -13.47 13.53
CA LEU A 310 23.09 -14.68 14.30
C LEU A 310 21.80 -15.38 14.78
N HIS A 311 21.99 -16.55 15.38
CA HIS A 311 20.97 -17.34 16.09
C HIS A 311 19.78 -17.76 15.22
N MET A 312 19.96 -17.86 13.92
CA MET A 312 18.87 -18.17 12.99
C MET A 312 18.31 -19.58 13.22
N SER A 313 17.01 -19.75 13.01
CA SER A 313 16.40 -21.08 12.91
C SER A 313 16.66 -21.69 11.52
N LYS A 314 16.63 -20.84 10.49
CA LYS A 314 16.85 -21.24 9.10
C LYS A 314 17.60 -20.14 8.33
N ILE A 315 18.61 -20.54 7.57
CA ILE A 315 19.29 -19.71 6.58
C ILE A 315 18.58 -19.89 5.24
N LEU A 316 18.30 -18.80 4.52
CA LEU A 316 17.58 -18.81 3.24
C LEU A 316 18.43 -18.37 2.05
N VAL A 317 19.71 -18.08 2.28
CA VAL A 317 20.67 -17.62 1.27
C VAL A 317 21.96 -18.44 1.32
N ARG A 318 22.80 -18.32 0.29
CA ARG A 318 24.09 -19.02 0.19
C ARG A 318 25.26 -18.06 0.04
N LYS A 319 26.47 -18.50 0.43
CA LYS A 319 27.72 -17.77 0.17
C LYS A 319 27.82 -17.39 -1.31
N GLY A 320 28.22 -16.14 -1.58
CA GLY A 320 28.37 -15.58 -2.93
C GLY A 320 27.07 -15.00 -3.52
N GLN A 321 25.91 -15.25 -2.92
CA GLN A 321 24.64 -14.69 -3.39
C GLN A 321 24.62 -13.16 -3.23
N ARG A 322 24.22 -12.44 -4.28
CA ARG A 322 23.87 -11.02 -4.19
C ARG A 322 22.51 -10.89 -3.52
N VAL A 323 22.42 -10.03 -2.52
CA VAL A 323 21.18 -9.74 -1.79
C VAL A 323 20.90 -8.25 -1.83
N ASN A 324 19.63 -7.89 -1.97
CA ASN A 324 19.19 -6.50 -1.95
C ASN A 324 18.83 -6.07 -0.53
N GLN A 325 19.00 -4.80 -0.21
CA GLN A 325 18.53 -4.23 1.05
C GLN A 325 17.04 -4.56 1.28
N GLY A 326 16.71 -5.14 2.42
CA GLY A 326 15.34 -5.59 2.76
C GLY A 326 15.02 -7.01 2.32
N GLU A 327 15.88 -7.67 1.56
CA GLU A 327 15.70 -9.07 1.18
C GLU A 327 15.79 -9.98 2.41
N VAL A 328 14.87 -10.95 2.48
CA VAL A 328 14.82 -11.93 3.58
C VAL A 328 15.94 -12.94 3.39
N ILE A 329 16.87 -12.96 4.35
CA ILE A 329 18.07 -13.81 4.32
C ILE A 329 18.00 -15.03 5.24
N GLY A 330 17.03 -15.03 6.17
CA GLY A 330 16.88 -16.09 7.16
C GLY A 330 15.66 -15.88 8.04
N LYS A 331 15.54 -16.71 9.08
CA LYS A 331 14.46 -16.65 10.06
C LYS A 331 15.00 -16.64 11.49
N VAL A 332 14.36 -15.87 12.36
CA VAL A 332 14.69 -15.79 13.79
C VAL A 332 14.62 -17.17 14.44
N GLY A 333 15.56 -17.44 15.33
CA GLY A 333 15.63 -18.67 16.10
C GLY A 333 16.36 -18.47 17.43
N SER A 334 16.90 -19.55 17.97
CA SER A 334 17.66 -19.56 19.22
C SER A 334 18.84 -20.51 19.15
N THR A 335 19.45 -20.65 17.96
CA THR A 335 20.58 -21.57 17.78
C THR A 335 21.89 -21.01 18.34
N GLY A 336 22.80 -21.88 18.75
CA GLY A 336 24.06 -21.48 19.39
C GLY A 336 23.84 -20.90 20.78
N LEU A 337 24.66 -19.91 21.16
CA LEU A 337 24.59 -19.29 22.49
C LEU A 337 23.49 -18.21 22.55
N ALA A 338 22.24 -18.63 22.73
CA ALA A 338 21.07 -17.76 22.83
C ALA A 338 20.16 -18.21 23.99
N THR A 339 19.61 -17.26 24.76
CA THR A 339 18.67 -17.54 25.86
C THR A 339 17.22 -17.69 25.40
N GLY A 340 16.89 -17.25 24.19
CA GLY A 340 15.55 -17.30 23.63
C GLY A 340 15.49 -16.72 22.23
N PRO A 341 14.31 -16.68 21.58
CA PRO A 341 14.18 -16.24 20.19
C PRO A 341 14.55 -14.77 19.98
N HIS A 342 15.63 -14.54 19.22
CA HIS A 342 16.07 -13.20 18.81
C HIS A 342 17.04 -13.29 17.63
N VAL A 343 17.31 -12.16 16.99
CA VAL A 343 18.48 -12.00 16.10
C VAL A 343 19.51 -11.10 16.79
N CYS A 344 20.72 -11.62 16.99
CA CYS A 344 21.86 -10.78 17.38
C CYS A 344 22.46 -10.18 16.10
N TYR A 345 22.26 -8.89 15.93
CA TYR A 345 22.71 -8.12 14.77
C TYR A 345 24.06 -7.46 15.08
N ARG A 346 25.09 -7.77 14.30
CA ARG A 346 26.41 -7.16 14.44
C ARG A 346 26.73 -6.30 13.24
N PHE A 347 27.12 -5.06 13.50
CA PHE A 347 27.51 -4.10 12.48
C PHE A 347 29.01 -3.94 12.48
N TRP A 348 29.62 -3.99 11.30
CA TRP A 348 31.06 -3.86 11.13
C TRP A 348 31.39 -2.66 10.26
N LYS A 349 32.35 -1.85 10.71
CA LYS A 349 32.93 -0.72 9.96
C LYS A 349 34.45 -0.86 9.99
N ASN A 350 35.08 -0.87 8.82
CA ASN A 350 36.52 -1.04 8.64
C ASN A 350 37.09 -2.27 9.38
N GLY A 351 36.34 -3.37 9.41
CA GLY A 351 36.76 -4.61 10.09
C GLY A 351 36.51 -4.64 11.59
N GLU A 352 35.95 -3.60 12.20
CA GLU A 352 35.63 -3.56 13.63
C GLU A 352 34.12 -3.57 13.90
N GLN A 353 33.70 -4.24 14.98
CA GLN A 353 32.29 -4.25 15.42
C GLN A 353 31.95 -2.97 16.16
N VAL A 354 30.94 -2.24 15.68
CA VAL A 354 30.51 -0.95 16.24
C VAL A 354 29.01 -0.96 16.53
N ASP A 355 28.53 -0.05 17.38
CA ASP A 355 27.10 0.09 17.65
C ASP A 355 26.39 0.71 16.44
N PRO A 356 25.51 -0.04 15.73
CA PRO A 356 24.79 0.48 14.56
C PRO A 356 23.91 1.70 14.88
N LEU A 357 23.37 1.80 16.10
CA LEU A 357 22.45 2.87 16.48
C LEU A 357 23.16 4.21 16.74
N SER A 358 24.48 4.18 16.90
CA SER A 358 25.33 5.37 17.12
C SER A 358 25.96 5.91 15.84
N GLN A 359 25.88 5.16 14.73
CA GLN A 359 26.58 5.53 13.49
C GLN A 359 25.81 6.56 12.69
N LYS A 360 26.52 7.60 12.22
CA LYS A 360 26.07 8.45 11.12
C LYS A 360 26.31 7.70 9.81
N LEU A 361 25.33 6.93 9.37
CA LEU A 361 25.41 6.12 8.16
C LEU A 361 25.23 7.01 6.92
N PRO A 362 25.95 6.72 5.82
CA PRO A 362 25.77 7.47 4.59
C PRO A 362 24.37 7.22 4.03
N ASN A 363 23.80 8.24 3.38
CA ASN A 363 22.69 8.02 2.47
C ASN A 363 23.15 7.09 1.32
N THR A 364 22.20 6.48 0.62
CA THR A 364 22.53 5.82 -0.66
C THR A 364 23.30 6.82 -1.55
N GLU A 365 24.13 6.31 -2.47
CA GLU A 365 24.87 7.14 -3.41
C GLU A 365 23.95 8.22 -4.01
N PRO A 366 24.41 9.49 -4.03
CA PRO A 366 23.62 10.58 -4.59
C PRO A 366 23.31 10.30 -6.06
N MET A 367 22.29 10.98 -6.58
CA MET A 367 21.92 10.83 -7.99
C MET A 367 23.14 11.07 -8.89
N PRO A 368 23.44 10.16 -9.84
CA PRO A 368 24.52 10.35 -10.80
C PRO A 368 24.37 11.69 -11.55
N ASP A 369 25.47 12.42 -11.76
CA ASP A 369 25.44 13.79 -12.29
C ASP A 369 24.68 13.91 -13.61
N LYS A 370 24.77 12.90 -14.48
CA LYS A 370 24.03 12.82 -15.75
C LYS A 370 22.51 12.97 -15.62
N HIS A 371 21.94 12.64 -14.45
CA HIS A 371 20.50 12.69 -14.20
C HIS A 371 20.06 13.97 -13.49
N LYS A 372 20.98 14.69 -12.84
CA LYS A 372 20.66 15.88 -12.04
C LYS A 372 19.91 16.96 -12.83
N PRO A 373 20.28 17.32 -14.08
CA PRO A 373 19.53 18.33 -14.84
C PRO A 373 18.06 17.95 -15.05
N ARG A 374 17.79 16.70 -15.46
CA ARG A 374 16.41 16.22 -15.66
C ARG A 374 15.63 16.21 -14.35
N PHE A 375 16.26 15.76 -13.27
CA PHE A 375 15.64 15.75 -11.96
C PHE A 375 15.28 17.15 -11.47
N MET A 376 16.21 18.10 -11.55
CA MET A 376 15.99 19.48 -11.14
C MET A 376 14.83 20.12 -11.91
N SER A 377 14.76 19.94 -13.23
CA SER A 377 13.65 20.47 -14.05
C SER A 377 12.29 19.86 -13.70
N MET A 378 12.24 18.57 -13.38
CA MET A 378 11.02 17.87 -12.97
C MET A 378 10.57 18.30 -11.56
N MET A 379 11.52 18.45 -10.64
CA MET A 379 11.28 18.72 -9.22
C MET A 379 10.92 20.18 -8.94
N ALA A 380 11.51 21.14 -9.66
CA ALA A 380 11.30 22.58 -9.44
C ALA A 380 9.82 23.02 -9.39
N PRO A 381 8.94 22.66 -10.36
CA PRO A 381 7.53 23.04 -10.28
C PRO A 381 6.81 22.38 -9.09
N MET A 382 7.08 21.10 -8.82
CA MET A 382 6.49 20.38 -7.68
C MET A 382 6.89 21.02 -6.34
N LYS A 383 8.17 21.36 -6.19
CA LYS A 383 8.67 22.03 -4.99
C LYS A 383 7.99 23.38 -4.79
N LYS A 384 7.91 24.20 -5.84
CA LYS A 384 7.28 25.52 -5.79
C LYS A 384 5.82 25.42 -5.33
N GLU A 385 5.09 24.43 -5.82
CA GLU A 385 3.69 24.22 -5.45
C GLU A 385 3.54 23.82 -3.98
N LEU A 386 4.33 22.84 -3.51
CA LEU A 386 4.35 22.43 -2.10
C LEU A 386 4.67 23.60 -1.17
N ASP A 387 5.69 24.39 -1.52
CA ASP A 387 6.11 25.56 -0.75
C ASP A 387 5.01 26.64 -0.70
N SER A 388 4.35 26.89 -1.83
CA SER A 388 3.26 27.87 -1.93
C SER A 388 2.08 27.50 -1.04
N VAL A 389 1.62 26.25 -1.14
CA VAL A 389 0.48 25.76 -0.35
C VAL A 389 0.79 25.74 1.15
N ALA A 390 2.01 25.31 1.51
CA ALA A 390 2.48 25.38 2.89
C ALA A 390 2.54 26.81 3.42
N TYR A 391 3.07 27.73 2.62
CA TYR A 391 3.16 29.14 2.98
C TYR A 391 1.76 29.73 3.28
N VAL A 392 0.80 29.51 2.40
CA VAL A 392 -0.59 29.98 2.58
C VAL A 392 -1.21 29.37 3.84
N ARG A 393 -1.10 28.05 4.02
CA ARG A 393 -1.67 27.34 5.17
C ARG A 393 -1.11 27.85 6.49
N PHE A 394 0.22 27.90 6.62
CA PHE A 394 0.87 28.22 7.90
C PHE A 394 1.00 29.71 8.19
N ARG A 395 0.85 30.59 7.20
CA ARG A 395 0.72 32.04 7.41
C ARG A 395 -0.66 32.40 7.96
N ASN A 396 -1.73 31.81 7.43
CA ASN A 396 -3.11 32.08 7.88
C ASN A 396 -3.35 31.62 9.31
N ILE A 397 -2.71 30.52 9.75
CA ILE A 397 -2.78 30.04 11.15
C ILE A 397 -2.20 31.06 12.14
N ARG A 398 -1.13 31.79 11.78
CA ARG A 398 -0.54 32.80 12.68
C ARG A 398 -1.43 34.04 12.87
N ILE A 399 -2.31 34.33 11.92
CA ILE A 399 -3.21 35.48 12.00
C ILE A 399 -4.41 35.17 12.90
N THR A 400 -4.97 33.96 12.82
CA THR A 400 -6.13 33.55 13.63
C THR A 400 -5.79 33.29 15.10
N THR A 401 -4.57 32.87 15.42
CA THR A 401 -4.13 32.72 16.81
C THR A 401 -3.87 34.05 17.52
N ASN A 402 -3.54 35.10 16.77
CA ASN A 402 -3.32 36.45 17.34
C ASN A 402 -4.62 37.25 17.49
N SER A 403 -5.71 36.88 16.83
CA SER A 403 -7.02 37.56 16.93
C SER A 403 -7.93 36.97 18.01
N THR A 404 -7.45 36.01 18.82
CA THR A 404 -8.22 35.36 19.91
C THR A 404 -7.59 35.60 21.28
N SER A 405 -6.62 36.51 21.35
CA SER A 405 -5.90 36.90 22.57
C SER A 405 -5.99 38.41 22.86
N GLU A 406 -7.12 39.03 22.51
CA GLU A 406 -7.49 40.38 22.97
C GLU A 406 -8.79 40.34 23.78
#